data_AF-A0A8T8CQI0-F1
#
_entry.id   AF-A0A8T8CQI0-F1
#
_cell.length_a   1.000
_cell.length_b   1.000
_cell.length_c   1.000
_cell.angle_alpha   90.00
_cell.angle_beta   90.00
_cell.angle_gamma   90.00
#
_symmetry.space_group_name_H-M   'P 1'
#
loop_
_entity.id
_entity.type
_entity.pdbx_description
1 polymer ?
#
loop_
_entity_poly.entity_id
_entity_poly.type
_entity_poly.pdbx_seq_one_letter_code
_entity_poly.pdbx_strand_id
1 'polypeptide(L)'
;MRLSFLILPAMVGALAGCQTGQHSVKQDPKAAFDRCIARVAAWNNTAKHEAAAFMGVSQESMPAFFCRRLVDAMLSGRITLSDINNLQLNQSTDVWKVIKGK
;
A
#
# COMPACT_ATOMS: atom_id res chain seq x y z
N MET A 1 -10.20 20.40 -8.82
CA MET A 1 -9.03 20.41 -7.91
C MET A 1 -7.94 19.53 -8.48
N ARG A 2 -6.88 20.12 -9.04
CA ARG A 2 -5.65 19.41 -9.39
C ARG A 2 -4.87 19.22 -8.09
N LEU A 3 -5.09 18.08 -7.43
CA LEU A 3 -4.37 17.73 -6.21
C LEU A 3 -2.93 17.43 -6.64
N SER A 4 -2.02 18.36 -6.39
CA SER A 4 -0.59 18.24 -6.70
C SER A 4 -0.05 16.93 -6.12
N PHE A 5 0.29 15.99 -7.00
CA PHE A 5 0.90 14.68 -6.76
C PHE A 5 2.35 14.80 -6.24
N LEU A 6 2.61 15.68 -5.29
CA LEU A 6 3.96 15.94 -4.79
C LEU A 6 4.37 15.07 -3.60
N ILE A 7 3.58 14.08 -3.20
CA ILE A 7 3.82 13.41 -1.92
C ILE A 7 3.75 11.88 -2.00
N LEU A 8 4.91 11.28 -1.74
CA LEU A 8 5.19 10.07 -0.94
C LEU A 8 6.14 9.05 -1.62
N PRO A 9 7.43 9.38 -1.78
CA PRO A 9 8.47 8.36 -2.01
C PRO A 9 8.47 7.26 -0.92
N ALA A 10 7.99 7.58 0.29
CA ALA A 10 7.87 6.60 1.38
C ALA A 10 6.87 5.47 1.09
N MET A 11 5.80 5.72 0.30
CA MET A 11 4.80 4.69 0.01
C MET A 11 5.32 3.58 -0.90
N VAL A 12 6.25 3.91 -1.82
CA VAL A 12 6.93 2.91 -2.67
C VAL A 12 7.76 1.94 -1.81
N GLY A 13 8.34 2.43 -0.72
CA GLY A 13 9.14 1.62 0.21
C GLY A 13 8.34 0.51 0.94
N ALA A 14 7.07 0.72 1.30
CA ALA A 14 6.28 -0.39 1.89
C ALA A 14 5.75 -1.35 0.84
N LEU A 15 5.57 -0.91 -0.40
CA LEU A 15 5.18 -1.80 -1.48
C LEU A 15 6.28 -2.84 -1.78
N ALA A 16 7.54 -2.53 -1.45
CA ALA A 16 8.61 -3.52 -1.41
C ALA A 16 8.37 -4.67 -0.39
N GLY A 17 7.51 -4.47 0.61
CA GLY A 17 7.07 -5.51 1.55
C GLY A 17 6.12 -6.55 0.97
N CYS A 18 5.42 -6.20 -0.11
CA CYS A 18 4.61 -7.14 -0.87
C CYS A 18 5.42 -7.90 -1.92
N GLN A 19 6.73 -7.61 -2.09
CA GLN A 19 7.60 -8.24 -3.10
C GLN A 19 7.84 -9.74 -2.88
N THR A 20 7.48 -10.30 -1.73
CA THR A 20 7.31 -11.76 -1.63
C THR A 20 6.17 -12.13 -2.57
N GLY A 21 6.51 -12.66 -3.75
CA GLY A 21 5.66 -13.29 -4.77
C GLY A 21 4.14 -13.18 -4.58
N GLN A 22 3.39 -12.83 -5.62
CA GLN A 22 1.93 -13.03 -5.65
C GLN A 22 1.57 -14.48 -5.24
N HIS A 23 2.47 -15.42 -5.51
CA HIS A 23 2.44 -16.79 -4.99
C HIS A 23 2.55 -16.88 -3.45
N SER A 24 3.49 -16.18 -2.83
CA SER A 24 3.65 -16.10 -1.37
C SER A 24 2.46 -15.42 -0.67
N VAL A 25 1.85 -14.40 -1.27
CA VAL A 25 0.63 -13.78 -0.72
C VAL A 25 -0.54 -14.76 -0.77
N LYS A 26 -0.66 -15.56 -1.84
CA LYS A 26 -1.69 -16.59 -1.95
C LYS A 26 -1.44 -17.78 -1.02
N GLN A 27 -0.17 -18.15 -0.79
CA GLN A 27 0.20 -19.26 0.08
C GLN A 27 0.00 -18.94 1.57
N ASP A 28 0.40 -17.74 2.00
CA ASP A 28 0.24 -17.31 3.39
C ASP A 28 -0.15 -15.82 3.45
N PRO A 29 -1.46 -15.52 3.31
CA PRO A 29 -1.95 -14.14 3.34
C PRO A 29 -1.73 -13.45 4.68
N LYS A 30 -1.74 -14.21 5.78
CA LYS A 30 -1.55 -13.68 7.13
C LYS A 30 -0.10 -13.23 7.31
N ALA A 31 0.87 -14.07 6.95
CA ALA A 31 2.27 -13.67 7.03
C ALA A 31 2.60 -12.53 6.05
N ALA A 32 1.93 -12.46 4.90
CA ALA A 32 2.05 -11.30 4.00
C ALA A 32 1.53 -10.00 4.64
N PHE A 33 0.38 -10.05 5.30
CA PHE A 33 -0.17 -8.93 6.05
C PHE A 33 0.78 -8.49 7.18
N ASP A 34 1.26 -9.41 8.01
CA ASP A 34 2.15 -9.11 9.14
C ASP A 34 3.47 -8.48 8.67
N ARG A 35 4.06 -8.99 7.57
CA ARG A 35 5.25 -8.39 6.94
C ARG A 35 4.99 -6.98 6.44
N CYS A 36 3.83 -6.74 5.83
CA CYS A 36 3.46 -5.40 5.39
C CYS A 36 3.34 -4.45 6.58
N ILE A 37 2.66 -4.86 7.67
CA ILE A 37 2.50 -4.04 8.87
C ILE A 37 3.85 -3.68 9.46
N ALA A 38 4.77 -4.64 9.58
CA ALA A 38 6.11 -4.39 10.10
C ALA A 38 6.86 -3.32 9.29
N ARG A 39 6.69 -3.29 7.96
CA ARG A 39 7.33 -2.27 7.10
C ARG A 39 6.66 -0.91 7.17
N VAL A 40 5.33 -0.86 7.18
CA VAL A 40 4.59 0.41 7.31
C VAL A 40 4.79 1.00 8.71
N ALA A 41 4.93 0.16 9.74
CA ALA A 41 5.26 0.60 11.09
C ALA A 41 6.63 1.30 11.16
N ALA A 42 7.59 0.93 10.30
CA ALA A 42 8.90 1.56 10.21
C ALA A 42 8.90 2.90 9.46
N TRP A 43 7.78 3.34 8.88
CA TRP A 43 7.68 4.66 8.25
C TRP A 43 7.80 5.79 9.26
N ASN A 44 8.40 6.91 8.82
CA ASN A 44 8.44 8.13 9.61
C ASN A 44 7.04 8.74 9.78
N ASN A 45 6.88 9.61 10.78
CA ASN A 45 5.58 10.16 11.15
C ASN A 45 4.94 10.99 10.03
N THR A 46 5.74 11.76 9.28
CA THR A 46 5.27 12.55 8.14
C THR A 46 4.64 11.65 7.08
N ALA A 47 5.33 10.57 6.68
CA ALA A 47 4.81 9.61 5.72
C ALA A 47 3.53 8.92 6.21
N LYS A 48 3.47 8.55 7.49
CA LYS A 48 2.26 7.95 8.07
C LYS A 48 1.08 8.92 8.07
N HIS A 49 1.32 10.19 8.40
CA HIS A 49 0.30 11.24 8.41
C HIS A 49 -0.24 11.51 7.00
N GLU A 50 0.66 11.68 6.02
CA GLU A 50 0.28 11.93 4.62
C GLU A 50 -0.43 10.73 4.00
N ALA A 51 0.01 9.50 4.29
CA ALA A 51 -0.68 8.29 3.86
C ALA A 51 -2.07 8.17 4.49
N ALA A 52 -2.22 8.45 5.78
CA ALA A 52 -3.51 8.43 6.47
C ALA A 52 -4.49 9.44 5.86
N ALA A 53 -4.02 10.67 5.60
CA ALA A 53 -4.79 11.72 4.94
C ALA A 53 -5.20 11.31 3.51
N PHE A 54 -4.29 10.72 2.73
CA PHE A 54 -4.58 10.23 1.39
C PHE A 54 -5.64 9.12 1.38
N MET A 55 -5.56 8.22 2.35
CA MET A 55 -6.45 7.08 2.53
C MET A 55 -7.80 7.42 3.17
N GLY A 56 -7.93 8.62 3.76
CA GLY A 56 -9.11 9.04 4.51
C GLY A 56 -9.32 8.26 5.81
N VAL A 57 -8.25 7.85 6.49
CA VAL A 57 -8.28 7.08 7.75
C VAL A 57 -7.46 7.79 8.84
N SER A 58 -7.58 7.36 10.10
CA SER A 58 -6.72 7.88 11.17
C SER A 58 -5.28 7.37 11.04
N GLN A 59 -4.30 8.14 11.51
CA GLN A 59 -2.89 7.73 11.48
C GLN A 59 -2.63 6.42 12.24
N GLU A 60 -3.37 6.18 13.33
CA GLU A 60 -3.29 4.95 14.13
C GLU A 60 -3.77 3.72 13.35
N SER A 61 -4.89 3.84 12.65
CA SER A 61 -5.48 2.73 11.88
C SER A 61 -4.85 2.53 10.51
N MET A 62 -4.10 3.53 10.02
CA MET A 62 -3.54 3.56 8.68
C MET A 62 -2.73 2.31 8.31
N PRO A 63 -1.78 1.81 9.13
CA PRO A 63 -0.99 0.63 8.75
C PRO A 63 -1.88 -0.60 8.48
N ALA A 64 -2.85 -0.85 9.36
CA ALA A 64 -3.78 -1.97 9.26
C ALA A 64 -4.62 -1.88 7.97
N PHE A 65 -5.22 -0.72 7.71
CA PHE A 65 -6.03 -0.52 6.50
C PHE A 65 -5.19 -0.60 5.22
N PHE A 66 -3.98 -0.04 5.23
CA PHE A 66 -3.10 -0.02 4.06
C PHE A 66 -2.74 -1.45 3.65
N CYS A 67 -2.23 -2.23 4.60
CA CYS A 67 -1.81 -3.60 4.35
C CYS A 67 -2.98 -4.53 4.02
N ARG A 68 -4.14 -4.34 4.66
CA ARG A 68 -5.33 -5.14 4.35
C ARG A 68 -5.78 -4.92 2.91
N ARG A 69 -5.88 -3.65 2.48
CA ARG A 69 -6.28 -3.28 1.12
C ARG A 69 -5.36 -3.90 0.06
N LEU A 70 -4.05 -3.86 0.28
CA LEU A 70 -3.07 -4.45 -0.65
C LEU A 70 -3.18 -5.97 -0.71
N VAL A 71 -3.22 -6.66 0.44
CA VAL A 71 -3.32 -8.12 0.48
C VAL A 71 -4.61 -8.59 -0.19
N ASP A 72 -5.75 -7.96 0.10
CA ASP A 72 -7.04 -8.33 -0.49
C ASP A 72 -7.08 -8.10 -1.99
N ALA A 73 -6.50 -6.99 -2.46
CA ALA A 73 -6.42 -6.71 -3.88
C ALA A 73 -5.49 -7.70 -4.63
N MET A 74 -4.41 -8.16 -3.98
CA MET A 74 -3.55 -9.20 -4.55
C MET A 74 -4.22 -10.58 -4.56
N LEU A 75 -4.97 -10.93 -3.51
CA LEU A 75 -5.69 -12.20 -3.43
C LEU A 75 -6.81 -12.28 -4.48
N SER A 76 -7.55 -11.19 -4.66
CA SER A 76 -8.61 -11.08 -5.67
C SER A 76 -8.08 -10.95 -7.10
N GLY A 77 -6.77 -10.71 -7.28
CA GLY A 77 -6.17 -10.44 -8.58
C GLY A 77 -6.49 -9.05 -9.15
N ARG A 78 -7.07 -8.16 -8.34
CA ARG A 78 -7.33 -6.77 -8.70
C ARG A 78 -6.05 -5.97 -8.95
N ILE A 79 -4.99 -6.31 -8.22
CA ILE A 79 -3.63 -5.85 -8.50
C ILE A 79 -2.69 -7.04 -8.48
N THR A 80 -1.64 -6.95 -9.27
CA THR A 80 -0.56 -7.92 -9.37
C THR A 80 0.73 -7.34 -8.81
N LEU A 81 1.72 -8.19 -8.61
CA LEU A 81 3.09 -7.71 -8.34
C LEU A 81 3.62 -6.80 -9.44
N SER A 82 3.26 -7.03 -10.69
CA SER A 82 3.67 -6.19 -11.81
C SER A 82 3.11 -4.78 -11.69
N ASP A 83 1.87 -4.63 -11.21
CA ASP A 83 1.27 -3.31 -10.98
C ASP A 83 1.99 -2.55 -9.87
N ILE A 84 2.44 -3.28 -8.84
CA ILE A 84 3.25 -2.71 -7.75
C ILE A 84 4.64 -2.30 -8.24
N ASN A 85 5.30 -3.15 -9.04
CA ASN A 85 6.64 -2.89 -9.56
C ASN A 85 6.67 -1.74 -10.57
N ASN A 86 5.58 -1.55 -11.31
CA ASN A 86 5.45 -0.47 -12.29
C ASN A 86 4.72 0.76 -11.72
N LEU A 87 4.63 0.87 -10.38
CA LEU A 87 3.89 1.95 -9.76
C LEU A 87 4.48 3.32 -10.07
N GLN A 88 3.68 4.16 -10.71
CA GLN A 88 4.01 5.55 -10.96
C GLN A 88 3.36 6.44 -9.89
N LEU A 89 4.19 7.20 -9.17
CA LEU A 89 3.76 8.06 -8.07
C LEU A 89 2.86 9.23 -8.54
N ASN A 90 3.04 9.68 -9.78
CA ASN A 90 2.35 10.83 -10.36
C ASN A 90 1.08 10.45 -11.16
N GLN A 91 0.71 9.17 -11.22
CA GLN A 91 -0.46 8.70 -11.96
C GLN A 91 -1.43 7.99 -11.03
N SER A 92 -2.73 8.08 -11.34
CA SER A 92 -3.78 7.36 -10.59
C SER A 92 -3.89 5.90 -11.05
N THR A 93 -2.91 5.07 -10.66
CA THR A 93 -2.90 3.62 -10.92
C THR A 93 -3.95 2.87 -10.09
N ASP A 94 -4.26 1.61 -10.46
CA ASP A 94 -5.17 0.78 -9.68
C ASP A 94 -4.66 0.47 -8.28
N VAL A 95 -3.34 0.43 -8.09
CA VAL A 95 -2.69 0.34 -6.76
C VAL A 95 -3.10 1.53 -5.89
N TRP A 96 -3.06 2.77 -6.40
CA TRP A 96 -3.49 3.94 -5.64
C TRP A 96 -4.99 3.96 -5.34
N LYS A 97 -5.82 3.47 -6.27
CA LYS A 97 -7.27 3.35 -6.04
C LYS A 97 -7.54 2.36 -4.90
N VAL A 98 -6.89 1.20 -4.93
CA VAL A 98 -6.95 0.19 -3.87
C VAL A 98 -6.53 0.78 -2.53
N ILE A 99 -5.36 1.44 -2.46
CA ILE A 99 -4.86 2.07 -1.23
C ILE A 99 -5.86 3.11 -0.72
N LYS A 100 -6.50 3.87 -1.60
CA LYS A 100 -7.54 4.85 -1.26
C LYS A 100 -8.87 4.23 -0.84
N GLY A 101 -9.07 2.92 -1.01
CA GLY A 101 -10.32 2.21 -0.71
C GLY A 101 -11.40 2.40 -1.77
N LYS A 102 -10.99 2.65 -3.02
CA LYS A 102 -11.86 2.71 -4.20
C LYS A 102 -11.68 1.46 -5.06
#